data_AF-A0A2G9SJT9-F1
#
_entry.id   AF-A0A2G9SJT9-F1
#
_cell.length_a   1.000
_cell.length_b   1.000
_cell.length_c   1.000
_cell.angle_alpha   90.00
_cell.angle_beta   90.00
_cell.angle_gamma   90.00
#
_symmetry.space_group_name_H-M   'P 1'
#
loop_
_entity.id
_entity.type
_entity.pdbx_description
1 polymer ?
#
loop_
_entity_poly.entity_id
_entity_poly.type
_entity_poly.pdbx_seq_one_letter_code
_entity_poly.pdbx_strand_id
1 'polypeptide(L)'
;MCLDVLLTPKVEHGSVEYMGMNMDTVEVLIQFLDRRLDRGHKLRETLTPVLNLLTESSRVHRETRKFLRAKVLPPLRDVKNRPEVGNTLRNKLVRLMTHVDTDVKHCAAEFLFVLCKENGE
;
A
#
# COMPACT_ATOMS: atom_id res chain seq x y z
N MET A 1 6.71 -3.10 -18.09
CA MET A 1 5.90 -4.33 -18.04
C MET A 1 6.70 -5.49 -17.43
N CYS A 2 7.35 -5.29 -16.27
CA CYS A 2 8.04 -6.37 -15.55
C CYS A 2 7.36 -6.70 -14.21
N LEU A 3 6.39 -5.89 -13.78
CA LEU A 3 5.69 -6.05 -12.50
C LEU A 3 4.50 -7.01 -12.59
N ASP A 4 4.06 -7.32 -13.81
CA ASP A 4 3.04 -8.31 -14.14
C ASP A 4 3.40 -9.70 -13.58
N VAL A 5 4.69 -9.96 -13.36
CA VAL A 5 5.19 -11.17 -12.68
C VAL A 5 4.54 -11.39 -11.31
N LEU A 6 4.18 -10.32 -10.60
CA LEU A 6 3.53 -10.39 -9.29
C LEU A 6 2.14 -11.02 -9.35
N LEU A 7 1.49 -10.95 -10.51
CA LEU A 7 0.13 -11.43 -10.76
C LEU A 7 0.10 -12.69 -11.66
N THR A 8 1.26 -13.23 -11.99
CA THR A 8 1.40 -14.43 -12.82
C THR A 8 0.97 -15.74 -12.13
N PRO A 9 1.08 -15.90 -10.79
CA PRO A 9 0.57 -17.09 -10.12
C PRO A 9 -0.92 -17.32 -10.39
N LYS A 10 -1.32 -18.57 -10.59
CA LYS A 10 -2.72 -18.94 -10.75
C LYS A 10 -3.43 -18.87 -9.39
N VAL A 11 -4.74 -18.66 -9.43
CA VAL A 11 -5.58 -18.80 -8.24
C VAL A 11 -5.70 -20.30 -7.91
N GLU A 12 -5.27 -20.68 -6.72
CA GLU A 12 -5.35 -22.04 -6.21
C GLU A 12 -6.18 -22.07 -4.92
N HIS A 13 -6.51 -23.27 -4.43
CA HIS A 13 -7.28 -23.40 -3.19
C HIS A 13 -6.45 -22.85 -2.01
N GLY A 14 -7.01 -21.87 -1.30
CA GLY A 14 -6.34 -21.19 -0.18
C GLY A 14 -5.57 -19.93 -0.57
N SER A 15 -5.47 -19.61 -1.86
CA SER A 15 -4.93 -18.31 -2.31
C SER A 15 -5.80 -17.14 -1.87
N VAL A 16 -5.16 -16.01 -1.62
CA VAL A 16 -5.83 -14.71 -1.51
C VAL A 16 -6.25 -14.29 -2.91
N GLU A 17 -7.51 -14.54 -3.25
CA GLU A 17 -8.10 -14.17 -4.54
C GLU A 17 -8.78 -12.80 -4.47
N TYR A 18 -8.61 -11.99 -5.52
CA TYR A 18 -9.37 -10.76 -5.71
C TYR A 18 -9.63 -10.50 -7.20
N MET A 19 -10.90 -10.40 -7.58
CA MET A 19 -11.33 -10.17 -8.97
C MET A 19 -10.77 -11.20 -9.96
N GLY A 20 -10.69 -12.47 -9.55
CA GLY A 20 -10.18 -13.58 -10.34
C GLY A 20 -8.65 -13.64 -10.44
N MET A 21 -7.93 -12.78 -9.72
CA MET A 21 -6.47 -12.72 -9.71
C MET A 21 -5.92 -13.22 -8.38
N ASN A 22 -4.77 -13.91 -8.42
CA ASN A 22 -4.02 -14.26 -7.22
C ASN A 22 -3.32 -13.00 -6.67
N MET A 23 -3.56 -12.69 -5.39
CA MET A 23 -2.99 -11.55 -4.68
C MET A 23 -2.05 -11.96 -3.54
N ASP A 24 -1.63 -13.23 -3.44
CA ASP A 24 -0.77 -13.74 -2.36
C ASP A 24 0.52 -12.92 -2.24
N THR A 25 1.20 -12.68 -3.36
CA THR A 25 2.42 -11.87 -3.38
C THR A 25 2.16 -10.44 -2.90
N VAL A 26 1.07 -9.82 -3.36
CA VAL A 26 0.69 -8.45 -2.99
C VAL A 26 0.34 -8.37 -1.50
N GLU A 27 -0.37 -9.37 -0.97
CA GLU A 27 -0.71 -9.51 0.44
C GLU A 27 0.55 -9.64 1.32
N VAL A 28 1.51 -10.47 0.91
CA VAL A 28 2.78 -10.61 1.63
C VAL A 28 3.56 -9.30 1.65
N LEU A 29 3.60 -8.58 0.52
CA LEU A 29 4.29 -7.30 0.39
C LEU A 29 3.66 -6.21 1.26
N ILE A 30 2.32 -6.11 1.31
CA ILE A 30 1.64 -5.11 2.15
C ILE A 30 1.79 -5.42 3.64
N GLN A 31 1.74 -6.70 4.03
CA GLN A 31 2.05 -7.11 5.41
C GLN A 31 3.51 -6.87 5.77
N PHE A 32 4.42 -7.06 4.82
CA PHE A 32 5.82 -6.72 5.00
C PHE A 32 6.01 -5.23 5.24
N LEU A 33 5.34 -4.37 4.47
CA LEU A 33 5.37 -2.92 4.67
C LEU A 33 4.89 -2.56 6.09
N ASP A 34 3.76 -3.10 6.54
CA ASP A 34 3.20 -2.81 7.86
C ASP A 34 4.16 -3.20 8.99
N ARG A 35 4.77 -4.40 8.90
CA ARG A 35 5.80 -4.84 9.86
C ARG A 35 7.04 -3.95 9.87
N ARG A 36 7.42 -3.35 8.74
CA ARG A 36 8.56 -2.41 8.67
C ARG A 36 8.21 -1.06 9.30
N LEU A 37 6.98 -0.60 9.11
CA LEU A 37 6.46 0.61 9.77
C LEU A 37 6.49 0.48 11.29
N ASP A 38 6.12 -0.69 11.83
CA ASP A 38 6.13 -0.94 13.29
C ASP A 38 7.54 -0.90 13.89
N ARG A 39 8.58 -1.22 13.12
CA ARG A 39 9.97 -1.23 13.61
C ARG A 39 10.58 0.17 13.70
N GLY A 40 10.11 1.13 12.89
CA GLY A 40 10.59 2.52 12.97
C GLY A 40 12.04 2.78 12.53
N HIS A 41 12.79 1.78 12.06
CA HIS A 41 14.24 1.87 11.85
C HIS A 41 14.63 1.80 10.37
N LYS A 42 15.58 2.66 9.95
CA LYS A 42 16.06 2.77 8.55
C LYS A 42 14.90 2.88 7.56
N LEU A 43 13.95 3.78 7.85
CA LEU A 43 12.68 3.88 7.11
C LEU A 43 12.90 4.13 5.62
N ARG A 44 13.85 4.98 5.25
CA ARG A 44 14.17 5.24 3.85
C ARG A 44 14.57 3.95 3.12
N GLU A 45 15.58 3.23 3.61
CA GLU A 45 16.09 2.03 2.94
C GLU A 45 15.10 0.86 2.99
N THR A 46 14.23 0.82 4.02
CA THR A 46 13.34 -0.32 4.26
C THR A 46 11.93 -0.15 3.68
N LEU A 47 11.45 1.08 3.50
CA LEU A 47 10.10 1.36 3.03
C LEU A 47 10.06 1.76 1.55
N THR A 48 11.00 2.59 1.09
CA THR A 48 10.96 3.13 -0.28
C THR A 48 10.90 2.04 -1.35
N PRO A 49 11.61 0.89 -1.27
CA PRO A 49 11.53 -0.12 -2.34
C PRO A 49 10.16 -0.76 -2.43
N VAL A 50 9.55 -1.11 -1.28
CA VAL A 50 8.23 -1.77 -1.25
C VAL A 50 7.10 -0.78 -1.57
N LEU A 51 7.20 0.48 -1.14
CA LEU A 51 6.25 1.52 -1.49
C LEU A 51 6.27 1.77 -3.00
N ASN A 52 7.44 1.93 -3.61
CA ASN A 52 7.55 2.13 -5.06
C ASN A 52 7.01 0.93 -5.84
N LEU A 53 7.35 -0.30 -5.43
CA LEU A 53 6.84 -1.52 -6.06
C LEU A 53 5.30 -1.59 -6.05
N LEU A 54 4.69 -1.37 -4.87
CA LEU A 54 3.23 -1.42 -4.71
C LEU A 54 2.55 -0.26 -5.44
N THR A 55 3.19 0.92 -5.49
CA THR A 55 2.69 2.10 -6.21
C THR A 55 2.67 1.83 -7.71
N GLU A 56 3.80 1.45 -8.30
CA GLU A 56 3.90 1.16 -9.74
C GLU A 56 2.99 0.01 -10.16
N SER A 57 2.91 -1.06 -9.35
CA SER A 57 1.97 -2.15 -9.61
C SER A 57 0.50 -1.68 -9.58
N SER A 58 0.15 -0.74 -8.69
CA SER A 58 -1.19 -0.15 -8.61
C SER A 58 -1.52 0.79 -9.78
N ARG A 59 -0.51 1.44 -10.37
CA ARG A 59 -0.67 2.25 -11.59
C ARG A 59 -1.04 1.36 -12.77
N VAL A 60 -0.31 0.26 -12.95
CA VAL A 60 -0.44 -0.64 -14.10
C VAL A 60 -1.63 -1.61 -13.96
N HIS A 61 -1.89 -2.13 -12.76
CA HIS A 61 -2.91 -3.16 -12.54
C HIS A 61 -4.05 -2.65 -11.67
N ARG A 62 -5.23 -2.52 -12.28
CA ARG A 62 -6.44 -2.02 -11.61
C ARG A 62 -6.85 -2.92 -10.45
N GLU A 63 -6.70 -4.23 -10.60
CA GLU A 63 -7.04 -5.26 -9.62
C GLU A 63 -6.15 -5.11 -8.38
N THR A 64 -4.83 -4.95 -8.57
CA THR A 64 -3.88 -4.63 -7.48
C THR A 64 -4.26 -3.36 -6.75
N ARG A 65 -4.55 -2.28 -7.49
CA ARG A 65 -4.94 -0.99 -6.89
C ARG A 65 -6.21 -1.13 -6.06
N LYS A 66 -7.23 -1.80 -6.56
CA LYS A 66 -8.51 -2.00 -5.85
C LYS A 66 -8.32 -2.87 -4.61
N PHE A 67 -7.54 -3.95 -4.72
CA PHE A 67 -7.20 -4.82 -3.60
C PHE A 67 -6.48 -4.04 -2.48
N LEU A 68 -5.41 -3.32 -2.83
CA LEU A 68 -4.65 -2.50 -1.89
C LEU A 68 -5.49 -1.36 -1.32
N ARG A 69 -6.32 -0.69 -2.11
CA ARG A 69 -7.26 0.33 -1.61
C ARG A 69 -8.21 -0.25 -0.58
N ALA A 70 -8.78 -1.43 -0.81
CA ALA A 70 -9.69 -2.07 0.14
C ALA A 70 -9.00 -2.40 1.48
N LYS A 71 -7.71 -2.75 1.45
CA LYS A 71 -6.89 -3.06 2.63
C LYS A 71 -6.38 -1.81 3.37
N VAL A 72 -5.88 -0.82 2.64
CA VAL A 72 -5.22 0.37 3.19
C VAL A 72 -6.22 1.48 3.50
N LEU A 73 -7.21 1.69 2.62
CA LEU A 73 -8.20 2.77 2.71
C LEU A 73 -9.63 2.19 2.65
N PRO A 74 -10.02 1.32 3.61
CA PRO A 74 -11.39 0.84 3.67
C PRO A 74 -12.37 2.01 3.85
N PRO A 75 -13.66 1.84 3.47
CA PRO A 75 -14.67 2.88 3.66
C PRO A 75 -14.61 3.47 5.06
N LEU A 76 -14.62 4.80 5.15
CA LEU A 76 -14.47 5.51 6.41
C LEU A 76 -15.61 5.15 7.37
N ARG A 77 -15.25 4.57 8.51
CA ARG A 77 -16.19 4.29 9.61
C ARG A 77 -16.05 5.31 10.74
N ASP A 78 -14.82 5.74 11.00
CA ASP A 78 -14.49 6.77 11.97
C ASP A 78 -13.95 8.02 11.27
N VAL A 79 -14.73 9.10 11.33
CA VAL A 79 -14.41 10.42 10.78
C VAL A 79 -14.21 11.48 11.88
N LYS A 80 -14.21 11.06 13.16
CA LYS A 80 -14.07 11.99 14.29
C LYS A 80 -12.60 12.16 14.68
N ASN A 81 -11.81 11.09 14.55
CA ASN A 81 -10.39 11.11 14.84
C ASN A 81 -9.57 11.59 13.64
N ARG A 82 -8.46 12.28 13.92
CA ARG A 82 -7.52 12.71 12.89
C ARG A 82 -6.92 11.49 12.16
N PRO A 83 -6.73 11.55 10.84
CA PRO A 83 -6.32 10.38 10.04
C PRO A 83 -4.94 9.83 10.41
N GLU A 84 -4.04 10.64 10.97
CA GLU A 84 -2.72 10.25 11.45
C GLU A 84 -2.74 9.54 12.83
N VAL A 85 -3.85 9.63 13.56
CA VAL A 85 -3.99 9.06 14.90
C VAL A 85 -4.50 7.61 14.82
N GLY A 86 -3.72 6.69 15.37
CA GLY A 86 -4.04 5.26 15.44
C GLY A 86 -2.93 4.35 14.92
N ASN A 87 -3.20 3.04 14.97
CA ASN A 87 -2.25 1.99 14.64
C ASN A 87 -2.62 1.16 13.40
N THR A 88 -3.61 1.60 12.62
CA THR A 88 -3.87 0.97 11.32
C THR A 88 -2.81 1.36 10.30
N LEU A 89 -2.64 0.57 9.25
CA LEU A 89 -1.72 0.87 8.15
C LEU A 89 -2.02 2.25 7.52
N ARG A 90 -3.30 2.62 7.39
CA ARG A 90 -3.71 3.98 6.98
C ARG A 90 -3.07 5.04 7.86
N ASN A 91 -3.23 4.92 9.18
CA ASN A 91 -2.75 5.94 10.12
C ASN A 91 -1.23 6.08 10.05
N LYS A 92 -0.51 4.94 9.96
CA LYS A 92 0.95 4.90 9.84
C LYS A 92 1.42 5.59 8.56
N LEU A 93 0.80 5.30 7.41
CA LEU A 93 1.14 5.91 6.13
C LEU A 93 0.83 7.41 6.10
N VAL A 94 -0.31 7.84 6.66
CA VAL A 94 -0.65 9.27 6.78
C VAL A 94 0.37 10.00 7.66
N ARG A 95 0.85 9.40 8.76
CA ARG A 95 1.93 9.97 9.57
C ARG A 95 3.23 10.15 8.79
N LEU A 96 3.54 9.26 7.84
CA LEU A 96 4.74 9.39 7.02
C LEU A 96 4.69 10.56 6.05
N MET A 97 3.51 11.06 5.67
CA MET A 97 3.39 12.21 4.78
C MET A 97 3.99 13.50 5.36
N THR A 98 4.18 13.54 6.69
CA THR A 98 4.84 14.65 7.41
C THR A 98 6.21 14.28 7.95
N HIS A 99 6.82 13.18 7.48
CA HIS A 99 8.15 12.76 7.92
C HIS A 99 9.23 13.73 7.43
N VAL A 100 10.32 13.87 8.20
CA VAL A 100 11.43 14.80 7.88
C VAL A 100 12.24 14.36 6.66
N ASP A 101 12.37 13.05 6.45
CA ASP A 101 12.98 12.47 5.26
C ASP A 101 12.07 12.68 4.04
N THR A 102 12.60 13.36 3.02
CA THR A 102 11.86 13.73 1.82
C THR A 102 11.49 12.55 0.96
N ASP A 103 12.32 11.51 0.89
CA ASP A 103 12.03 10.35 0.04
C ASP A 103 10.90 9.53 0.66
N VAL A 104 10.96 9.33 1.98
CA VAL A 104 9.91 8.61 2.72
C VAL A 104 8.56 9.30 2.60
N LYS A 105 8.50 10.63 2.80
CA LYS A 105 7.22 11.35 2.73
C LYS A 105 6.62 11.34 1.32
N HIS A 106 7.46 11.48 0.27
CA HIS A 106 6.98 11.45 -1.12
C HIS A 106 6.48 10.06 -1.48
N CYS A 107 7.21 8.99 -1.18
CA CYS A 107 6.77 7.62 -1.46
C CYS A 107 5.44 7.29 -0.76
N ALA A 108 5.24 7.72 0.48
CA ALA A 108 3.99 7.49 1.20
C ALA A 108 2.80 8.28 0.58
N ALA A 109 3.02 9.56 0.26
CA ALA A 109 2.01 10.40 -0.38
C ALA A 109 1.62 9.87 -1.77
N GLU A 110 2.62 9.51 -2.58
CA GLU A 110 2.45 8.96 -3.92
C GLU A 110 1.62 7.66 -3.90
N PHE A 111 1.96 6.75 -2.98
CA PHE A 111 1.22 5.50 -2.84
C PHE A 111 -0.26 5.75 -2.53
N LEU A 112 -0.55 6.61 -1.55
CA LEU A 112 -1.92 6.95 -1.18
C LEU A 112 -2.67 7.66 -2.32
N PHE A 113 -2.01 8.55 -3.04
CA PHE A 113 -2.56 9.26 -4.19
C PHE A 113 -2.96 8.28 -5.31
N VAL A 114 -2.08 7.33 -5.67
CA VAL A 114 -2.38 6.28 -6.65
C VAL A 114 -3.53 5.39 -6.20
N LEU A 115 -3.58 4.98 -4.93
CA LEU A 115 -4.72 4.22 -4.40
C LEU A 115 -6.04 5.00 -4.47
N CYS A 116 -5.97 6.33 -4.47
CA CYS A 116 -7.08 7.27 -4.70
C CYS A 116 -7.37 7.57 -6.17
N LYS A 117 -6.84 6.75 -7.10
CA LYS A 117 -6.96 6.95 -8.55
C LYS A 117 -6.41 8.30 -9.01
N GLU A 118 -5.44 8.83 -8.29
CA GLU A 118 -4.81 10.10 -8.63
C GLU A 118 -5.83 11.26 -8.70
N ASN A 119 -6.90 11.15 -7.91
CA ASN A 119 -7.90 12.19 -7.82
C ASN A 119 -7.51 13.20 -6.74
N GLY A 120 -7.41 14.47 -7.14
CA GLY A 120 -7.15 15.59 -6.23
C GLY A 120 -8.41 16.28 -5.69
N GLU A 121 -9.59 15.87 -6.17
CA GLU A 121 -10.90 16.46 -5.87
C GLU A 121 -11.73 15.63 -4.88
#